data_AF-X1KMS7-F1
#
_entry.id   AF-X1KMS7-F1
#
_cell.length_a   1.000
_cell.length_b   1.000
_cell.length_c   1.000
_cell.angle_alpha   90.00
_cell.angle_beta   90.00
_cell.angle_gamma   90.00
#
_symmetry.space_group_name_H-M   'P 1'
#
loop_
_entity.id
_entity.type
_entity.pdbx_description
1 polymer ?
#
loop_
_entity_poly.entity_id
_entity_poly.type
_entity_poly.pdbx_seq_one_letter_code
_entity_poly.pdbx_strand_id
1 'polypeptide(L)'
;YNQRTDEYGGSWENKTRFARETIEKIRDNIGDNPLFIRISAEELLEDGLKIEDQKKVAVLYEKAGVDCIDVSQGIQVRTPRGINMPTYVPAGGFIHYPEAIKKVVNIPVIGVGNIIHPEMADDFIQQGKADLINMGRQLICDPETPNKYFNKQIEDIKHCIGCLIGCGGVCVLNPYKRHNYKELVKAEVSKKIVVLGGGIAGMELARVAKLRGHDVEIYEKADKLGGLMHILAAEYMKERYMNIVTFQKT
;
A
#
# COMPACT_ATOMS: atom_id res chain seq x y z
N TYR A 1 9.36 15.19 20.44
CA TYR A 1 8.72 16.49 20.09
C TYR A 1 8.22 17.26 21.30
N ASN A 2 7.35 16.67 22.13
CA ASN A 2 6.70 17.40 23.21
C ASN A 2 7.66 17.64 24.40
N GLN A 3 8.10 18.88 24.57
CA GLN A 3 8.93 19.35 25.69
C GLN A 3 8.14 20.26 26.66
N ARG A 4 6.81 20.26 26.57
CA ARG A 4 5.95 21.09 27.43
C ARG A 4 6.07 20.66 28.89
N THR A 5 5.92 21.61 29.79
CA THR A 5 5.90 21.42 31.24
C THR A 5 4.52 21.67 31.85
N ASP A 6 3.51 21.93 31.02
CA ASP A 6 2.12 22.11 31.42
C ASP A 6 1.33 20.78 31.37
N GLU A 7 0.00 20.85 31.50
CA GLU A 7 -0.89 19.69 31.57
C GLU A 7 -0.95 18.84 30.28
N TYR A 8 -0.30 19.29 29.20
CA TYR A 8 -0.15 18.53 27.96
C TYR A 8 1.26 17.96 27.77
N GLY A 9 2.17 18.13 28.74
CA GLY A 9 3.54 17.65 28.67
C GLY A 9 4.06 16.99 29.95
N GLY A 10 5.34 16.61 29.94
CA GLY A 10 5.98 15.90 31.05
C GLY A 10 5.55 14.44 31.16
N SER A 11 4.54 14.18 32.00
CA SER A 11 4.06 12.82 32.29
C SER A 11 3.47 12.14 31.06
N TRP A 12 3.43 10.81 31.08
CA TRP A 12 2.90 10.03 29.98
C TRP A 12 1.39 10.27 29.78
N GLU A 13 0.64 10.39 30.88
CA GLU A 13 -0.77 10.77 30.86
C GLU A 13 -0.99 12.12 30.16
N ASN A 14 -0.25 13.15 30.57
CA ASN A 14 -0.35 14.49 29.98
C ASN A 14 0.00 14.51 28.48
N LYS A 15 1.04 13.77 28.09
CA LYS A 15 1.45 13.67 26.67
C LYS A 15 0.36 13.06 25.78
N THR A 16 -0.50 12.20 26.32
CA THR A 16 -1.62 11.59 25.59
C THR A 16 -2.93 12.38 25.70
N ARG A 17 -3.01 13.38 26.58
CA ARG A 17 -4.21 14.18 26.86
C ARG A 17 -4.83 14.77 25.58
N PHE A 18 -4.01 15.42 24.76
CA PHE A 18 -4.48 16.06 23.53
C PHE A 18 -5.22 15.08 22.61
N ALA A 19 -4.62 13.90 22.38
CA ALA A 19 -5.21 12.90 21.50
C ALA A 19 -6.49 12.30 22.11
N ARG A 20 -6.48 12.01 23.42
CA ARG A 20 -7.65 11.48 24.12
C ARG A 20 -8.84 12.44 24.11
N GLU A 21 -8.63 13.70 24.50
CA GLU A 21 -9.70 14.71 24.49
C GLU A 21 -10.23 14.95 23.08
N THR A 22 -9.38 14.80 22.06
CA THR A 22 -9.81 14.86 20.65
C THR A 22 -10.69 13.66 20.28
N ILE A 23 -10.30 12.45 20.65
CA ILE A 23 -11.09 11.22 20.42
C ILE A 23 -12.44 11.33 21.14
N GLU A 24 -12.44 11.69 22.43
CA GLU A 24 -13.64 11.83 23.25
C GLU A 24 -14.60 12.86 22.63
N LYS A 25 -14.11 14.04 22.24
CA LYS A 25 -14.93 15.05 21.55
C LYS A 25 -15.46 14.58 20.20
N ILE A 26 -14.67 13.85 19.40
CA ILE A 26 -15.15 13.31 18.13
C ILE A 26 -16.26 12.29 18.39
N ARG A 27 -16.05 11.36 19.34
CA ARG A 27 -17.04 10.37 19.74
C ARG A 27 -18.37 11.01 20.15
N ASP A 28 -18.32 12.04 21.00
CA ASP A 28 -19.51 12.77 21.45
C ASP A 28 -20.32 13.37 20.29
N ASN A 29 -19.65 13.77 19.20
CA ASN A 29 -20.29 14.39 18.04
C ASN A 29 -20.79 13.39 16.99
N ILE A 30 -20.19 12.20 16.90
CA ILE A 30 -20.53 11.21 15.87
C ILE A 30 -21.40 10.05 16.40
N GLY A 31 -21.64 9.94 17.71
CA GLY A 31 -22.43 8.84 18.28
C GLY A 31 -21.74 7.50 18.04
N ASP A 32 -22.47 6.48 17.56
CA ASP A 32 -21.94 5.12 17.31
C ASP A 32 -21.27 4.95 15.94
N ASN A 33 -21.05 6.03 15.18
CA ASN A 33 -20.37 5.92 13.89
C ASN A 33 -18.90 5.47 14.06
N PRO A 34 -18.33 4.69 13.11
CA PRO A 34 -16.99 4.15 13.27
C PRO A 34 -15.90 5.24 13.39
N LEU A 35 -15.08 5.16 14.44
CA LEU A 35 -13.96 6.06 14.69
C LEU A 35 -12.63 5.32 14.61
N PHE A 36 -11.84 5.64 13.59
CA PHE A 36 -10.56 5.00 13.33
C PHE A 36 -9.42 5.94 13.72
N ILE A 37 -8.35 5.40 14.28
CA ILE A 37 -7.10 6.14 14.50
C ILE A 37 -5.94 5.42 13.85
N ARG A 38 -5.00 6.20 13.30
CA ARG A 38 -3.74 5.66 12.78
C ARG A 38 -2.58 6.05 13.67
N ILE A 39 -1.76 5.07 14.03
CA ILE A 39 -0.58 5.26 14.87
C ILE A 39 0.70 4.83 14.14
N SER A 40 1.84 5.36 14.60
CA SER A 40 3.17 4.89 14.24
C SER A 40 3.66 3.97 15.35
N ALA A 41 3.76 2.68 15.08
CA ALA A 41 4.20 1.67 16.05
C ALA A 41 5.65 1.85 16.49
N GLU A 42 6.48 2.42 15.62
CA GLU A 42 7.89 2.69 15.84
C GLU A 42 8.27 3.93 15.02
N GLU A 43 8.77 4.95 15.71
CA GLU A 43 9.10 6.23 15.07
C GLU A 43 10.46 6.23 14.37
N LEU A 44 11.30 5.20 14.59
CA LEU A 44 12.64 5.04 14.02
C LEU A 44 13.62 6.15 14.44
N LEU A 45 13.41 6.71 15.62
CA LEU A 45 14.24 7.73 16.22
C LEU A 45 14.76 7.23 17.56
N GLU A 46 15.95 7.68 17.94
CA GLU A 46 16.52 7.36 19.26
C GLU A 46 15.62 7.88 20.38
N ASP A 47 15.10 9.11 20.21
CA ASP A 47 14.16 9.78 21.12
C ASP A 47 12.67 9.54 20.79
N GLY A 48 12.40 8.62 19.86
CA GLY A 48 11.05 8.34 19.36
C GLY A 48 10.30 7.26 20.14
N LEU A 49 8.98 7.23 19.96
CA LEU A 49 8.13 6.19 20.53
C LEU A 49 8.42 4.83 19.91
N LYS A 50 8.48 3.81 20.78
CA LYS A 50 8.69 2.40 20.42
C LYS A 50 7.38 1.61 20.56
N ILE A 51 7.39 0.36 20.07
CA ILE A 51 6.20 -0.50 20.14
C ILE A 51 5.66 -0.67 21.57
N GLU A 52 6.53 -0.75 22.57
CA GLU A 52 6.09 -0.88 23.97
C GLU A 52 5.40 0.39 24.51
N ASP A 53 5.77 1.57 24.01
CA ASP A 53 5.04 2.79 24.30
C ASP A 53 3.70 2.81 23.58
N GLN A 54 3.69 2.41 22.32
CA GLN A 54 2.49 2.41 21.47
C GLN A 54 1.43 1.41 21.92
N LYS A 55 1.82 0.29 22.55
CA LYS A 55 0.86 -0.59 23.23
C LYS A 55 0.09 0.13 24.33
N LYS A 56 0.76 0.96 25.14
CA LYS A 56 0.09 1.78 26.16
C LYS A 56 -0.83 2.82 25.51
N VAL A 57 -0.39 3.39 24.38
CA VAL A 57 -1.19 4.39 23.63
C VAL A 57 -2.47 3.75 23.09
N ALA A 58 -2.35 2.57 22.49
CA ALA A 58 -3.47 1.83 21.94
C ALA A 58 -4.56 1.56 22.99
N VAL A 59 -4.18 1.11 24.19
CA VAL A 59 -5.13 0.89 25.31
C VAL A 59 -5.82 2.19 25.73
N LEU A 60 -5.11 3.33 25.76
CA LEU A 60 -5.72 4.61 26.07
C LEU A 60 -6.68 5.09 24.99
N TYR A 61 -6.35 4.88 23.73
CA TYR A 61 -7.19 5.29 22.60
C TYR A 61 -8.45 4.43 22.48
N GLU A 62 -8.35 3.12 22.72
CA GLU A 62 -9.50 2.23 22.85
C GLU A 62 -10.44 2.72 23.97
N LYS A 63 -9.90 3.00 25.16
CA LYS A 63 -10.70 3.54 26.29
C LYS A 63 -11.34 4.90 26.01
N ALA A 64 -10.71 5.72 25.19
CA ALA A 64 -11.25 7.02 24.78
C ALA A 64 -12.38 6.91 23.74
N GLY A 65 -12.59 5.73 23.14
CA GLY A 65 -13.70 5.46 22.23
C GLY A 65 -13.31 5.25 20.77
N VAL A 66 -12.06 4.89 20.47
CA VAL A 66 -11.66 4.41 19.14
C VAL A 66 -12.20 3.00 18.89
N ASP A 67 -12.71 2.74 17.69
CA ASP A 67 -13.25 1.43 17.28
C ASP A 67 -12.26 0.61 16.45
N CYS A 68 -11.21 1.22 15.89
CA CYS A 68 -10.22 0.53 15.08
C CYS A 68 -8.88 1.26 15.06
N ILE A 69 -7.77 0.52 15.15
CA ILE A 69 -6.42 1.09 15.10
C ILE A 69 -5.69 0.65 13.81
N ASP A 70 -5.31 1.61 12.97
CA ASP A 70 -4.40 1.41 11.83
C ASP A 70 -2.95 1.57 12.28
N VAL A 71 -2.15 0.51 12.15
CA VAL A 71 -0.80 0.44 12.70
C VAL A 71 0.24 0.53 11.59
N SER A 72 1.02 1.60 11.60
CA SER A 72 2.09 1.87 10.63
C SER A 72 3.46 2.07 11.30
N GLN A 73 4.45 2.63 10.59
CA GLN A 73 5.79 2.92 11.11
C GLN A 73 6.29 4.28 10.58
N GLY A 74 7.17 4.91 11.34
CA GLY A 74 7.91 6.10 10.96
C GLY A 74 7.12 7.39 11.12
N ILE A 75 7.75 8.48 10.70
CA ILE A 75 7.22 9.84 10.76
C ILE A 75 7.51 10.53 9.45
N GLN A 76 6.49 11.13 8.85
CA GLN A 76 6.56 11.70 7.49
C GLN A 76 7.73 12.66 7.29
N VAL A 77 8.02 13.48 8.29
CA VAL A 77 9.03 14.56 8.19
C VAL A 77 10.41 14.18 8.72
N ARG A 78 10.55 13.12 9.53
CA ARG A 78 11.82 12.72 10.17
C ARG A 78 12.32 11.36 9.73
N THR A 79 11.43 10.40 9.57
CA THR A 79 11.74 9.02 9.20
C THR A 79 10.84 8.55 8.05
N PRO A 80 10.78 9.27 6.92
CA PRO A 80 9.91 8.95 5.80
C PRO A 80 10.18 7.56 5.20
N ARG A 81 11.37 6.98 5.43
CA ARG A 81 11.71 5.61 5.02
C ARG A 81 10.86 4.54 5.71
N GLY A 82 10.35 4.81 6.92
CA GLY A 82 9.39 3.94 7.62
C GLY A 82 7.98 4.00 7.02
N ILE A 83 7.66 5.03 6.22
CA ILE A 83 6.34 5.19 5.58
C ILE A 83 6.42 4.76 4.11
N ASN A 84 7.42 5.29 3.40
CA ASN A 84 7.72 4.97 2.01
C ASN A 84 8.56 3.71 1.94
N MET A 85 7.96 2.56 2.29
CA MET A 85 8.67 1.30 2.39
C MET A 85 9.33 0.93 1.05
N PRO A 86 10.67 0.93 0.98
CA PRO A 86 11.44 0.67 -0.23
C PRO A 86 11.48 -0.83 -0.55
N THR A 87 11.96 -1.19 -1.74
CA THR A 87 11.91 -2.56 -2.24
C THR A 87 12.83 -3.53 -1.49
N TYR A 88 13.87 -3.03 -0.83
CA TYR A 88 14.75 -3.82 0.03
C TYR A 88 14.15 -4.16 1.41
N VAL A 89 12.93 -3.72 1.71
CA VAL A 89 12.17 -4.23 2.85
C VAL A 89 11.24 -5.34 2.34
N PRO A 90 11.29 -6.53 2.98
CA PRO A 90 10.41 -7.64 2.62
C PRO A 90 8.93 -7.26 2.63
N ALA A 91 8.14 -7.88 1.77
CA ALA A 91 6.69 -7.78 1.83
C ALA A 91 6.18 -8.31 3.18
N GLY A 92 5.17 -7.65 3.75
CA GLY A 92 4.71 -7.91 5.12
C GLY A 92 5.64 -7.38 6.21
N GLY A 93 6.65 -6.57 5.87
CA GLY A 93 7.72 -6.17 6.81
C GLY A 93 7.28 -5.49 8.10
N PHE A 94 6.04 -5.00 8.19
CA PHE A 94 5.48 -4.35 9.38
C PHE A 94 4.41 -5.16 10.10
N ILE A 95 4.06 -6.37 9.64
CA ILE A 95 2.90 -7.11 10.17
C ILE A 95 3.06 -7.53 11.65
N HIS A 96 4.29 -7.56 12.16
CA HIS A 96 4.55 -7.83 13.57
C HIS A 96 4.08 -6.70 14.50
N TYR A 97 3.94 -5.47 14.00
CA TYR A 97 3.41 -4.35 14.78
C TYR A 97 1.91 -4.44 15.06
N PRO A 98 1.00 -4.60 14.08
CA PRO A 98 -0.41 -4.83 14.37
C PRO A 98 -0.60 -6.08 15.23
N GLU A 99 0.19 -7.15 15.02
CA GLU A 99 0.14 -8.35 15.87
C GLU A 99 0.45 -8.01 17.35
N ALA A 100 1.45 -7.16 17.60
CA ALA A 100 1.82 -6.72 18.94
C ALA A 100 0.75 -5.82 19.59
N ILE A 101 0.05 -5.00 18.80
CA ILE A 101 -1.04 -4.15 19.29
C ILE A 101 -2.29 -4.99 19.61
N LYS A 102 -2.64 -5.97 18.77
CA LYS A 102 -3.77 -6.89 19.02
C LYS A 102 -3.68 -7.62 20.35
N LYS A 103 -2.46 -7.85 20.87
CA LYS A 103 -2.24 -8.50 22.18
C LYS A 103 -2.67 -7.64 23.36
N VAL A 104 -2.97 -6.35 23.16
CA VAL A 104 -3.29 -5.41 24.25
C VAL A 104 -4.61 -4.66 24.07
N VAL A 105 -5.31 -4.82 22.95
CA VAL A 105 -6.64 -4.21 22.69
C VAL A 105 -7.66 -5.26 22.27
N ASN A 106 -8.96 -4.95 22.43
CA ASN A 106 -10.06 -5.82 22.02
C ASN A 106 -10.77 -5.35 20.74
N ILE A 107 -10.44 -4.13 20.27
CA ILE A 107 -10.94 -3.58 19.01
C ILE A 107 -10.13 -4.07 17.79
N PRO A 108 -10.73 -4.09 16.59
CA PRO A 108 -10.03 -4.44 15.35
C PRO A 108 -8.74 -3.63 15.10
N VAL A 109 -7.73 -4.30 14.55
CA VAL A 109 -6.45 -3.69 14.19
C VAL A 109 -6.16 -3.88 12.69
N ILE A 110 -5.81 -2.79 12.01
CA ILE A 110 -5.42 -2.78 10.60
C ILE A 110 -3.90 -2.88 10.47
N GLY A 111 -3.45 -3.85 9.68
CA GLY A 111 -2.05 -4.01 9.31
C GLY A 111 -1.70 -3.40 7.96
N VAL A 112 -0.49 -2.84 7.85
CA VAL A 112 0.17 -2.45 6.60
C VAL A 112 1.55 -3.10 6.50
N GLY A 113 2.25 -2.86 5.40
CA GLY A 113 3.67 -3.22 5.30
C GLY A 113 4.03 -3.83 3.96
N ASN A 114 3.76 -3.14 2.85
CA ASN A 114 4.12 -3.61 1.51
C ASN A 114 3.48 -4.96 1.14
N ILE A 115 2.20 -5.11 1.50
CA ILE A 115 1.38 -6.27 1.20
C ILE A 115 0.76 -6.05 -0.18
N ILE A 116 1.30 -6.73 -1.19
CA ILE A 116 0.93 -6.57 -2.61
C ILE A 116 0.24 -7.81 -3.18
N HIS A 117 0.34 -8.94 -2.48
CA HIS A 117 -0.34 -10.19 -2.82
C HIS A 117 -1.53 -10.35 -1.87
N PRO A 118 -2.77 -10.50 -2.38
CA PRO A 118 -3.94 -10.69 -1.54
C PRO A 118 -3.87 -11.99 -0.73
N GLU A 119 -3.19 -13.03 -1.23
CA GLU A 119 -2.94 -14.28 -0.51
C GLU A 119 -2.15 -14.02 0.78
N MET A 120 -1.13 -13.17 0.72
CA MET A 120 -0.38 -12.75 1.91
C MET A 120 -1.25 -11.99 2.91
N ALA A 121 -2.21 -11.20 2.42
CA ALA A 121 -3.15 -10.52 3.29
C ALA A 121 -4.08 -11.52 4.01
N ASP A 122 -4.62 -12.49 3.27
CA ASP A 122 -5.44 -13.58 3.81
C ASP A 122 -4.67 -14.40 4.84
N ASP A 123 -3.45 -14.83 4.53
CA ASP A 123 -2.56 -15.54 5.44
C ASP A 123 -2.36 -14.79 6.77
N PHE A 124 -2.13 -13.47 6.73
CA PHE A 124 -1.94 -12.68 7.94
C PHE A 124 -3.21 -12.52 8.78
N ILE A 125 -4.38 -12.44 8.15
CA ILE A 125 -5.67 -12.41 8.85
C ILE A 125 -5.93 -13.78 9.50
N GLN A 126 -5.74 -14.88 8.78
CA GLN A 126 -5.92 -16.24 9.30
C GLN A 126 -4.96 -16.55 10.46
N GLN A 127 -3.74 -16.02 10.42
CA GLN A 127 -2.77 -16.13 11.51
C GLN A 127 -3.07 -15.21 12.70
N GLY A 128 -4.14 -14.41 12.65
CA GLY A 128 -4.54 -13.49 13.71
C GLY A 128 -3.62 -12.28 13.88
N LYS A 129 -2.75 -12.00 12.89
CA LYS A 129 -1.77 -10.89 12.97
C LYS A 129 -2.38 -9.51 12.74
N ALA A 130 -3.53 -9.45 12.07
CA ALA A 130 -4.36 -8.26 11.90
C ALA A 130 -5.82 -8.69 11.71
N ASP A 131 -6.77 -7.78 11.87
CA ASP A 131 -8.19 -8.00 11.56
C ASP A 131 -8.53 -7.51 10.16
N LEU A 132 -7.84 -6.45 9.70
CA LEU A 132 -7.94 -5.92 8.36
C LEU A 132 -6.54 -5.67 7.81
N ILE A 133 -6.40 -5.69 6.49
CA ILE A 133 -5.16 -5.35 5.80
C ILE A 133 -5.38 -4.14 4.89
N ASN A 134 -4.62 -3.08 5.12
CA ASN A 134 -4.60 -1.93 4.24
C ASN A 134 -3.49 -2.09 3.17
N MET A 135 -3.93 -2.42 1.96
CA MET A 135 -3.08 -2.65 0.79
C MET A 135 -2.82 -1.35 -0.01
N GLY A 136 -2.46 -0.24 0.67
CA GLY A 136 -2.44 1.12 0.09
C GLY A 136 -1.91 1.25 -1.36
N ARG A 137 -0.61 1.01 -1.59
CA ARG A 137 -0.03 1.13 -2.95
C ARG A 137 -0.53 0.09 -3.94
N GLN A 138 -0.95 -1.07 -3.45
CA GLN A 138 -1.53 -2.10 -4.31
C GLN A 138 -2.90 -1.67 -4.83
N LEU A 139 -3.74 -1.06 -4.00
CA LEU A 139 -5.06 -0.55 -4.44
C LEU A 139 -4.94 0.68 -5.34
N ILE A 140 -3.84 1.44 -5.28
CA ILE A 140 -3.53 2.47 -6.28
C ILE A 140 -3.17 1.81 -7.63
N CYS A 141 -2.39 0.73 -7.59
CA CYS A 141 -1.99 -0.03 -8.76
C CYS A 141 -3.18 -0.75 -9.41
N ASP A 142 -3.99 -1.43 -8.62
CA ASP A 142 -5.16 -2.18 -9.04
C ASP A 142 -6.25 -2.17 -7.96
N PRO A 143 -7.23 -1.25 -8.07
CA PRO A 143 -8.34 -1.17 -7.13
C PRO A 143 -9.19 -2.45 -7.09
N GLU A 144 -9.21 -3.22 -8.18
CA GLU A 144 -9.97 -4.46 -8.29
C GLU A 144 -9.25 -5.66 -7.66
N THR A 145 -8.07 -5.46 -7.05
CA THR A 145 -7.31 -6.54 -6.39
C THR A 145 -8.19 -7.42 -5.48
N PRO A 146 -9.03 -6.86 -4.57
CA PRO A 146 -9.87 -7.69 -3.71
C PRO A 146 -10.92 -8.47 -4.50
N ASN A 147 -11.61 -7.82 -5.45
CA ASN A 147 -12.64 -8.45 -6.27
C ASN A 147 -12.07 -9.60 -7.10
N LYS A 148 -10.94 -9.38 -7.77
CA LYS A 148 -10.23 -10.40 -8.56
C LYS A 148 -9.79 -11.57 -7.71
N TYR A 149 -9.29 -11.31 -6.50
CA TYR A 149 -8.92 -12.38 -5.57
C TYR A 149 -10.13 -13.24 -5.19
N PHE A 150 -11.23 -12.64 -4.73
CA PHE A 150 -12.43 -13.38 -4.36
C PHE A 150 -13.10 -14.11 -5.55
N ASN A 151 -12.95 -13.57 -6.76
CA ASN A 151 -13.42 -14.19 -8.01
C ASN A 151 -12.44 -15.22 -8.60
N LYS A 152 -11.32 -15.51 -7.93
CA LYS A 152 -10.27 -16.44 -8.40
C LYS A 152 -9.63 -16.04 -9.74
N GLN A 153 -9.50 -14.75 -9.99
CA GLN A 153 -8.87 -14.13 -11.16
C GLN A 153 -7.50 -13.55 -10.78
N ILE A 154 -6.67 -14.36 -10.11
CA ILE A 154 -5.42 -13.89 -9.49
C ILE A 154 -4.42 -13.42 -10.56
N GLU A 155 -4.38 -14.13 -11.69
CA GLU A 155 -3.56 -13.83 -12.86
C GLU A 155 -3.84 -12.45 -13.48
N ASP A 156 -5.04 -11.91 -13.28
CA ASP A 156 -5.44 -10.60 -13.80
C ASP A 156 -5.03 -9.44 -12.87
N ILE A 157 -4.48 -9.72 -11.69
CA ILE A 157 -4.12 -8.70 -10.70
C ILE A 157 -2.84 -7.99 -11.12
N LYS A 158 -2.89 -6.66 -11.21
CA LYS A 158 -1.68 -5.85 -11.43
C LYS A 158 -0.96 -5.67 -10.10
N HIS A 159 0.06 -6.47 -9.86
CA HIS A 159 0.85 -6.35 -8.64
C HIS A 159 1.79 -5.14 -8.67
N CYS A 160 1.70 -4.31 -7.64
CA CYS A 160 2.52 -3.12 -7.45
C CYS A 160 4.01 -3.49 -7.36
N ILE A 161 4.83 -2.80 -8.16
CA ILE A 161 6.28 -3.03 -8.20
C ILE A 161 7.05 -2.29 -7.09
N GLY A 162 6.37 -1.51 -6.26
CA GLY A 162 6.98 -0.79 -5.15
C GLY A 162 7.93 0.35 -5.56
N CYS A 163 7.76 0.95 -6.75
CA CYS A 163 8.69 1.96 -7.28
C CYS A 163 8.72 3.28 -6.49
N LEU A 164 7.67 3.58 -5.69
CA LEU A 164 7.51 4.82 -4.92
C LEU A 164 7.49 6.13 -5.73
N ILE A 165 7.43 6.06 -7.06
CA ILE A 165 7.39 7.23 -7.94
C ILE A 165 5.97 7.79 -8.05
N GLY A 166 5.00 6.90 -8.35
CA GLY A 166 3.64 7.29 -8.75
C GLY A 166 2.60 7.29 -7.64
N CYS A 167 2.96 6.95 -6.39
CA CYS A 167 1.98 6.71 -5.32
C CYS A 167 1.20 7.98 -4.92
N GLY A 168 1.75 9.17 -5.17
CA GLY A 168 1.09 10.46 -5.02
C GLY A 168 0.76 11.13 -6.36
N GLY A 169 0.80 10.38 -7.47
CA GLY A 169 0.65 10.87 -8.84
C GLY A 169 0.10 9.77 -9.76
N VAL A 170 0.67 9.64 -10.95
CA VAL A 170 0.27 8.60 -11.93
C VAL A 170 1.03 7.31 -11.64
N CYS A 171 0.32 6.21 -11.39
CA CYS A 171 0.93 4.90 -11.19
C CYS A 171 1.51 4.38 -12.51
N VAL A 172 2.73 3.83 -12.47
CA VAL A 172 3.42 3.29 -13.65
C VAL A 172 2.71 2.08 -14.27
N LEU A 173 1.94 1.35 -13.48
CA LEU A 173 1.13 0.19 -13.90
C LEU A 173 -0.34 0.55 -14.18
N ASN A 174 -0.74 1.76 -13.79
CA ASN A 174 -2.10 2.21 -13.90
C ASN A 174 -2.14 3.70 -14.22
N PRO A 175 -1.80 4.06 -15.48
CA PRO A 175 -1.73 5.46 -15.91
C PRO A 175 -3.09 6.16 -15.95
N TYR A 176 -4.17 5.38 -15.79
CA TYR A 176 -5.53 5.76 -16.13
C TYR A 176 -6.34 6.33 -14.96
N LYS A 177 -5.96 6.09 -13.70
CA LYS A 177 -6.84 6.37 -12.54
C LYS A 177 -6.78 7.79 -11.97
N ARG A 178 -5.76 8.60 -12.26
CA ARG A 178 -5.64 9.99 -11.75
C ARG A 178 -5.91 11.08 -12.77
N HIS A 179 -6.06 10.73 -14.04
CA HIS A 179 -6.53 11.64 -15.08
C HIS A 179 -7.95 11.27 -15.44
N ASN A 180 -8.68 12.17 -16.12
CA ASN A 180 -10.03 11.94 -16.62
C ASN A 180 -10.12 10.61 -17.39
N TYR A 181 -10.33 9.53 -16.66
CA TYR A 181 -10.23 8.18 -17.19
C TYR A 181 -11.28 8.05 -18.26
N LYS A 182 -10.82 7.80 -19.49
CA LYS A 182 -11.71 7.39 -20.56
C LYS A 182 -11.62 5.89 -20.65
N GLU A 183 -12.77 5.25 -20.53
CA GLU A 183 -12.90 3.84 -20.80
C GLU A 183 -12.28 3.52 -22.17
N LEU A 184 -11.60 2.38 -22.25
CA LEU A 184 -10.95 1.98 -23.48
C LEU A 184 -12.01 1.51 -24.47
N VAL A 185 -12.39 2.40 -25.39
CA VAL A 185 -13.34 2.07 -26.46
C VAL A 185 -12.66 1.27 -27.58
N LYS A 186 -13.41 0.34 -28.20
CA LYS A 186 -12.96 -0.34 -29.43
C LYS A 186 -12.71 0.67 -30.55
N ALA A 187 -11.75 0.37 -31.42
CA ALA A 187 -11.54 1.16 -32.62
C ALA A 187 -12.67 0.89 -33.64
N GLU A 188 -13.17 1.95 -34.28
CA GLU A 188 -14.16 1.83 -35.37
C GLU A 188 -13.60 1.03 -36.55
N VAL A 189 -12.30 1.17 -36.83
CA VAL A 189 -11.60 0.47 -37.90
C VAL A 189 -10.34 -0.20 -37.35
N SER A 190 -10.24 -1.52 -37.52
CA SER A 190 -9.04 -2.27 -37.19
C SER A 190 -7.89 -1.90 -38.15
N LYS A 191 -6.67 -1.90 -37.62
CA LYS A 191 -5.44 -1.54 -38.34
C LYS A 191 -4.37 -2.57 -38.03
N LYS A 192 -3.43 -2.73 -38.95
CA LYS A 192 -2.16 -3.44 -38.70
C LYS A 192 -1.14 -2.47 -38.13
N ILE A 193 -0.58 -2.81 -36.97
CA ILE A 193 0.35 -1.96 -36.22
C ILE A 193 1.62 -2.75 -35.97
N VAL A 194 2.75 -2.19 -36.38
CA VAL A 194 4.08 -2.74 -36.08
C VAL A 194 4.70 -1.91 -34.98
N VAL A 195 5.15 -2.57 -33.91
CA VAL A 195 5.83 -1.97 -32.77
C VAL A 195 7.30 -2.39 -32.80
N LEU A 196 8.20 -1.43 -32.94
CA LEU A 196 9.65 -1.68 -32.90
C LEU A 196 10.16 -1.47 -31.48
N GLY A 197 10.48 -2.56 -30.79
CA GLY A 197 10.93 -2.60 -29.40
C GLY A 197 9.90 -3.21 -28.45
N GLY A 198 10.30 -4.28 -27.79
CA GLY A 198 9.55 -5.03 -26.79
C GLY A 198 9.82 -4.58 -25.35
N GLY A 199 10.25 -3.33 -25.13
CA GLY A 199 10.29 -2.73 -23.78
C GLY A 199 8.90 -2.32 -23.28
N ILE A 200 8.79 -1.89 -22.02
CA ILE A 200 7.49 -1.58 -21.36
C ILE A 200 6.61 -0.59 -22.11
N ALA A 201 7.19 0.36 -22.86
CA ALA A 201 6.44 1.32 -23.67
C ALA A 201 5.82 0.65 -24.90
N GLY A 202 6.61 -0.15 -25.63
CA GLY A 202 6.13 -0.90 -26.80
C GLY A 202 5.12 -1.97 -26.40
N MET A 203 5.36 -2.66 -25.30
CA MET A 203 4.42 -3.64 -24.74
C MET A 203 3.10 -3.00 -24.32
N GLU A 204 3.10 -1.86 -23.62
CA GLU A 204 1.85 -1.19 -23.25
C GLU A 204 1.07 -0.71 -24.47
N LEU A 205 1.76 -0.14 -25.46
CA LEU A 205 1.13 0.26 -26.72
C LEU A 205 0.49 -0.94 -27.41
N ALA A 206 1.23 -2.05 -27.53
CA ALA A 206 0.74 -3.25 -28.18
C ALA A 206 -0.48 -3.84 -27.45
N ARG A 207 -0.42 -3.93 -26.12
CA ARG A 207 -1.51 -4.39 -25.27
C ARG A 207 -2.77 -3.54 -25.45
N VAL A 208 -2.63 -2.21 -25.35
CA VAL A 208 -3.75 -1.27 -25.53
C VAL A 208 -4.31 -1.33 -26.95
N ALA A 209 -3.46 -1.39 -27.97
CA ALA A 209 -3.88 -1.50 -29.36
C ALA A 209 -4.66 -2.81 -29.63
N LYS A 210 -4.18 -3.94 -29.07
CA LYS A 210 -4.86 -5.23 -29.16
C LYS A 210 -6.21 -5.20 -28.47
N LEU A 211 -6.30 -4.64 -27.26
CA LEU A 211 -7.57 -4.46 -26.55
C LEU A 211 -8.57 -3.60 -27.32
N ARG A 212 -8.10 -2.60 -28.07
CA ARG A 212 -8.94 -1.80 -28.99
C ARG A 212 -9.36 -2.54 -30.26
N GLY A 213 -8.80 -3.72 -30.55
CA GLY A 213 -9.15 -4.58 -31.69
C GLY A 213 -8.22 -4.49 -32.90
N HIS A 214 -7.03 -3.92 -32.74
CA HIS A 214 -6.03 -3.87 -33.82
C HIS A 214 -5.27 -5.20 -33.96
N ASP A 215 -4.72 -5.42 -35.15
CA ASP A 215 -3.75 -6.47 -35.43
C ASP A 215 -2.34 -5.91 -35.15
N VAL A 216 -1.60 -6.52 -34.24
CA VAL A 216 -0.38 -5.93 -33.67
C VAL A 216 0.75 -6.94 -33.66
N GLU A 217 1.91 -6.52 -34.17
CA GLU A 217 3.15 -7.28 -34.14
C GLU A 217 4.23 -6.48 -33.40
N ILE A 218 4.98 -7.16 -32.53
CA ILE A 218 6.13 -6.56 -31.82
C ILE A 218 7.41 -7.18 -32.38
N TYR A 219 8.34 -6.33 -32.80
CA TYR A 219 9.69 -6.72 -33.20
C TYR A 219 10.66 -6.30 -32.10
N GLU A 220 11.22 -7.27 -31.41
CA GLU A 220 12.25 -7.08 -30.38
C GLU A 220 13.56 -7.73 -30.85
N LYS A 221 14.68 -7.03 -30.64
CA LYS A 221 16.01 -7.52 -30.99
C LYS A 221 16.50 -8.55 -29.98
N ALA A 222 16.17 -8.36 -28.72
CA ALA A 222 16.49 -9.29 -27.64
C ALA A 222 15.67 -10.59 -27.75
N ASP A 223 16.11 -11.61 -27.03
CA ASP A 223 15.44 -12.91 -26.91
C ASP A 223 14.19 -12.88 -26.01
N LYS A 224 13.88 -11.72 -25.40
CA LYS A 224 12.79 -11.56 -24.44
C LYS A 224 12.22 -10.14 -24.41
N LEU A 225 10.91 -10.06 -24.21
CA LEU A 225 10.20 -8.81 -23.92
C LEU A 225 10.52 -8.30 -22.51
N GLY A 226 10.38 -6.99 -22.30
CA GLY A 226 10.54 -6.30 -21.03
C GLY A 226 11.62 -5.22 -21.02
N GLY A 227 12.52 -5.21 -22.03
CA GLY A 227 13.58 -4.21 -22.16
C GLY A 227 14.42 -4.06 -20.88
N LEU A 228 14.58 -2.82 -20.41
CA LEU A 228 15.40 -2.48 -19.23
C LEU A 228 14.88 -3.09 -17.92
N MET A 229 13.65 -3.60 -17.86
CA MET A 229 13.10 -4.18 -16.64
C MET A 229 13.88 -5.40 -16.16
N HIS A 230 14.47 -6.17 -17.08
CA HIS A 230 15.33 -7.31 -16.72
C HIS A 230 16.59 -6.88 -15.96
N ILE A 231 17.17 -5.73 -16.33
CA ILE A 231 18.34 -5.17 -15.64
C ILE A 231 17.92 -4.65 -14.26
N LEU A 232 16.81 -3.91 -14.19
CA LEU A 232 16.30 -3.38 -12.92
C LEU A 232 15.91 -4.50 -11.95
N ALA A 233 15.31 -5.58 -12.44
CA ALA A 233 14.89 -6.70 -11.62
C ALA A 233 16.04 -7.59 -11.14
N ALA A 234 17.23 -7.48 -11.76
CA ALA A 234 18.43 -8.19 -11.33
C ALA A 234 19.12 -7.51 -10.13
N GLU A 235 18.71 -6.28 -9.77
CA GLU A 235 19.18 -5.64 -8.55
C GLU A 235 18.55 -6.25 -7.29
N TYR A 236 19.26 -6.12 -6.17
CA TYR A 236 18.84 -6.67 -4.88
C TYR A 236 17.38 -6.30 -4.51
N MET A 237 16.56 -7.33 -4.32
CA MET A 237 15.15 -7.24 -3.90
C MET A 237 14.24 -6.44 -4.86
N LYS A 238 14.59 -6.40 -6.16
CA LYS A 238 13.80 -5.76 -7.20
C LYS A 238 13.15 -6.75 -8.17
N GLU A 239 13.14 -8.05 -7.88
CA GLU A 239 12.57 -9.10 -8.75
C GLU A 239 11.12 -8.78 -9.13
N ARG A 240 10.35 -8.21 -8.18
CA ARG A 240 8.97 -7.75 -8.37
C ARG A 240 8.79 -6.73 -9.50
N TYR A 241 9.85 -6.06 -9.95
CA TYR A 241 9.79 -5.15 -11.09
C TYR A 241 9.36 -5.88 -12.37
N MET A 242 9.59 -7.19 -12.48
CA MET A 242 9.09 -8.00 -13.59
C MET A 242 7.56 -8.13 -13.64
N ASN A 243 6.83 -7.73 -12.59
CA ASN A 243 5.37 -7.75 -12.61
C ASN A 243 4.79 -6.86 -13.72
N ILE A 244 5.46 -5.76 -14.10
CA ILE A 244 5.03 -4.94 -15.24
C ILE A 244 5.12 -5.68 -16.56
N VAL A 245 6.19 -6.44 -16.76
CA VAL A 245 6.40 -7.22 -17.98
C VAL A 245 5.42 -8.39 -18.02
N THR A 246 5.19 -9.04 -16.88
CA THR A 246 4.26 -10.17 -16.76
C THR A 246 2.84 -9.72 -17.09
N PHE A 247 2.37 -8.62 -16.48
CA PHE A 247 1.06 -8.07 -16.76
C PHE A 247 0.90 -7.61 -18.21
N GLN A 248 1.94 -7.03 -18.83
CA GLN A 248 1.80 -6.55 -20.21
C GLN A 248 1.79 -7.66 -21.28
N LYS A 249 2.07 -8.91 -20.91
CA LYS A 249 1.97 -10.06 -21.82
C LYS A 249 0.54 -10.59 -21.96
N THR A 250 -0.38 -10.22 -21.07
CA THR A 250 -1.80 -10.58 -21.13
C THR A 250 -2.56 -9.64 -22.06
#